data_AF-K9RUU8-F1
#
_entry.id   AF-K9RUU8-F1
#
_cell.length_a   1.000
_cell.length_b   1.000
_cell.length_c   1.000
_cell.angle_alpha   90.00
_cell.angle_beta   90.00
_cell.angle_gamma   90.00
#
_symmetry.space_group_name_H-M   'P 1'
#
loop_
_entity.id
_entity.type
_entity.pdbx_description
1 polymer ?
#
loop_
_entity_poly.entity_id
_entity_poly.type
_entity_poly.pdbx_seq_one_letter_code
_entity_poly.pdbx_strand_id
1 'polypeptide(L)'
;MTRYNLTDNQKNLLKELVTLIQLGSVDEEFQIFWSGNDAIGYSAMLVSPNKPSEMLPLATKSGIAALESCGFLSCQGSSSRPTCALTGEAYIAVETDFNSPDTSFIEYLTPLTGIDGFDEELKTRCIPLLATGGSDSTLWDSVVRTAGVILEARLRDVGSISDPNQTGQGLVNAIFNKSGTLASKLTVDSERQGYRDLYAGIVGSFRNPSAHRLIDPTPEDGGAFLVFVNLLLKKLEALR
;
A
#
# COMPACT_ATOMS: atom_id res chain seq x y z
N MET A 1 -5.48 13.90 5.10
CA MET A 1 -4.89 14.48 6.32
C MET A 1 -4.64 13.33 7.28
N THR A 2 -3.38 12.99 7.56
CA THR A 2 -3.02 11.94 8.51
C THR A 2 -3.49 12.37 9.90
N ARG A 3 -4.45 11.65 10.47
CA ARG A 3 -5.08 11.96 11.77
C ARG A 3 -4.09 11.94 12.94
N TYR A 4 -2.92 11.31 12.75
CA TYR A 4 -1.93 11.09 13.80
C TYR A 4 -0.53 11.51 13.31
N ASN A 5 0.02 12.59 13.89
CA ASN A 5 1.34 13.12 13.55
C ASN A 5 2.44 12.41 14.36
N LEU A 6 2.56 11.09 14.17
CA LEU A 6 3.57 10.25 14.85
C LEU A 6 4.49 9.58 13.84
N THR A 7 5.77 9.47 14.21
CA THR A 7 6.75 8.59 13.55
C THR A 7 6.46 7.11 13.82
N ASP A 8 6.99 6.20 13.00
CA ASP A 8 6.78 4.76 13.19
C ASP A 8 7.29 4.25 14.54
N ASN A 9 8.41 4.78 15.02
CA ASN A 9 8.91 4.46 16.36
C ASN A 9 7.95 4.90 17.47
N GLN A 10 7.28 6.05 17.32
CA GLN A 10 6.27 6.51 18.28
C GLN A 10 4.97 5.70 18.20
N LYS A 11 4.55 5.28 17.00
CA LYS A 11 3.41 4.36 16.83
C LYS A 11 3.69 3.02 17.49
N ASN A 12 4.88 2.46 17.27
CA ASN A 12 5.32 1.21 17.90
C ASN A 12 5.39 1.33 19.42
N LEU A 13 5.89 2.46 19.94
CA LEU A 13 5.87 2.75 21.37
C LEU A 13 4.44 2.73 21.95
N LEU A 14 3.47 3.32 21.25
CA LEU A 14 2.07 3.30 21.70
C LEU A 14 1.46 1.89 21.62
N LYS A 15 1.74 1.12 20.56
CA LYS A 15 1.31 -0.29 20.42
C LYS A 15 1.83 -1.16 21.56
N GLU A 16 3.11 -0.99 21.92
CA GLU A 16 3.75 -1.70 23.03
C GLU A 16 3.09 -1.36 24.38
N LEU A 17 2.82 -0.07 24.64
CA LEU A 17 2.10 0.38 25.84
C LEU A 17 0.69 -0.22 25.95
N VAL A 18 -0.09 -0.17 24.86
CA VAL A 18 -1.44 -0.76 24.82
C VAL A 18 -1.37 -2.27 25.08
N THR A 19 -0.39 -2.96 24.48
CA THR A 19 -0.20 -4.40 24.65
C THR A 19 0.11 -4.76 26.10
N LEU A 20 1.03 -4.04 26.74
CA LEU A 20 1.42 -4.28 28.15
C LEU A 20 0.24 -4.12 29.11
N ILE A 21 -0.65 -3.15 28.85
CA ILE A 21 -1.85 -2.94 29.67
C ILE A 21 -2.90 -4.02 29.40
N GLN A 22 -3.16 -4.37 28.14
CA GLN A 22 -4.12 -5.42 27.77
C GLN A 22 -3.71 -6.81 28.29
N LEU A 23 -2.41 -7.10 28.33
CA LEU A 23 -1.87 -8.33 28.92
C LEU A 23 -1.90 -8.31 30.45
N GLY A 24 -2.25 -7.18 31.07
CA GLY A 24 -2.24 -7.01 32.51
C GLY A 24 -0.84 -6.88 33.13
N SER A 25 0.21 -6.70 32.32
CA SER A 25 1.59 -6.49 32.80
C SER A 25 1.79 -5.12 33.43
N VAL A 26 1.05 -4.11 33.00
CA VAL A 26 1.07 -2.74 33.53
C VAL A 26 -0.37 -2.30 33.83
N ASP A 27 -0.57 -1.43 34.83
CA ASP A 27 -1.88 -0.83 35.12
C ASP A 27 -2.21 0.30 34.13
N GLU A 28 -3.49 0.67 33.98
CA GLU A 28 -3.89 1.79 33.12
C GLU A 28 -3.24 3.12 33.53
N GLU A 29 -2.96 3.28 34.82
CA GLU A 29 -2.16 4.36 35.38
C GLU A 29 -0.81 3.80 35.84
N PHE A 30 0.27 4.39 35.34
CA PHE A 30 1.63 3.93 35.60
C PHE A 30 2.62 5.09 35.74
N GLN A 31 3.70 4.85 36.47
CA GLN A 31 4.79 5.81 36.60
C GLN A 31 5.92 5.46 35.65
N ILE A 32 6.52 6.48 35.03
CA ILE A 32 7.68 6.30 34.15
C ILE A 32 8.95 6.69 34.90
N PHE A 33 9.87 5.74 35.02
CA PHE A 33 11.20 5.93 35.58
C PHE A 33 12.23 5.87 34.47
N TRP A 34 12.97 6.96 34.28
CA TRP A 34 14.05 7.01 33.30
C TRP A 34 15.34 6.45 33.88
N SER A 35 15.89 5.42 33.26
CA SER A 35 17.17 4.80 33.60
C SER A 35 18.14 4.93 32.43
N GLY A 36 19.30 5.55 32.63
CA GLY A 36 20.36 5.62 31.61
C GLY A 36 21.39 6.72 31.83
N ASN A 37 22.66 6.37 31.58
CA ASN A 37 23.79 7.29 31.37
C ASN A 37 23.83 7.69 29.88
N ASP A 38 24.26 8.92 29.58
CA ASP A 38 24.18 9.61 28.27
C ASP A 38 24.83 8.91 27.04
N ALA A 39 25.34 7.67 27.17
CA ALA A 39 26.08 6.96 26.11
C ALA A 39 25.29 5.86 25.37
N ILE A 40 24.19 5.32 25.90
CA ILE A 40 23.46 4.18 25.29
C ILE A 40 21.95 4.47 25.06
N GLY A 41 21.49 5.67 25.43
CA GLY A 41 20.08 6.06 25.36
C GLY A 41 19.36 5.81 26.69
N TYR A 42 18.30 6.59 26.92
CA TYR A 42 17.44 6.43 28.10
C TYR A 42 16.50 5.25 27.86
N SER A 43 16.44 4.29 28.81
CA SER A 43 15.35 3.32 28.85
C SER A 43 14.29 3.79 29.84
N ALA A 44 13.01 3.60 29.50
CA ALA A 44 11.93 3.84 30.44
C ALA A 44 11.59 2.55 31.17
N MET A 45 11.37 2.64 32.47
CA MET A 45 10.82 1.59 33.31
C MET A 45 9.41 2.02 33.73
N LEU A 46 8.43 1.19 33.44
CA LEU A 46 7.03 1.38 33.82
C LEU A 46 6.80 0.73 35.18
N VAL A 47 6.24 1.49 36.11
CA VAL A 47 6.01 1.02 37.48
C VAL A 47 4.54 1.20 37.81
N SER A 48 3.92 0.10 38.23
CA SER A 48 2.56 0.06 38.76
C SER A 48 2.58 -0.42 40.21
N PRO A 49 1.65 0.02 41.08
CA PRO A 49 1.73 -0.21 42.53
C PRO A 49 1.85 -1.68 42.94
N ASN A 50 1.26 -2.61 42.17
CA ASN A 50 1.16 -4.03 42.53
C ASN A 50 1.68 -4.98 41.44
N LYS A 51 2.47 -4.48 40.48
CA LYS A 51 3.00 -5.28 39.37
C LYS A 51 4.52 -5.15 39.27
N PRO A 52 5.22 -6.18 38.74
CA PRO A 52 6.62 -6.05 38.40
C PRO A 52 6.85 -4.85 37.48
N SER A 53 8.00 -4.21 37.61
CA SER A 53 8.38 -3.14 36.72
C SER A 53 8.66 -3.67 35.32
N GLU A 54 8.05 -3.06 34.30
CA GLU A 54 8.26 -3.43 32.90
C GLU A 54 9.26 -2.48 32.23
N MET A 55 10.14 -3.04 31.39
CA MET A 55 11.10 -2.24 30.63
C MET A 55 10.52 -1.88 29.27
N LEU A 56 10.64 -0.61 28.91
CA LEU A 56 10.22 -0.07 27.62
C LEU A 56 11.46 0.44 26.87
N PRO A 57 12.20 -0.45 26.19
CA PRO A 57 13.55 -0.18 25.71
C PRO A 57 13.62 0.87 24.59
N LEU A 58 12.53 1.05 23.84
CA LEU A 58 12.44 2.01 22.74
C LEU A 58 11.84 3.36 23.16
N ALA A 59 11.49 3.52 24.44
CA ALA A 59 10.89 4.74 24.94
C ALA A 59 11.91 5.86 25.04
N THR A 60 11.58 7.01 24.43
CA THR A 60 12.34 8.25 24.58
C THR A 60 11.47 9.31 25.23
N LYS A 61 12.07 10.28 25.94
CA LYS A 61 11.32 11.41 26.51
C LYS A 61 10.54 12.17 25.43
N SER A 62 11.13 12.35 24.25
CA SER A 62 10.46 12.96 23.09
C SER A 62 9.34 12.09 22.53
N GLY A 63 9.49 10.76 22.56
CA GLY A 63 8.43 9.82 22.21
C GLY A 63 7.21 9.95 23.12
N ILE A 64 7.43 9.92 24.44
CA ILE A 64 6.35 10.09 25.44
C ILE A 64 5.69 11.47 25.31
N ALA A 65 6.47 12.54 25.18
CA ALA A 65 5.94 13.89 24.97
C ALA A 65 5.12 14.00 23.68
N ALA A 66 5.52 13.32 22.60
CA ALA A 66 4.75 13.29 21.36
C ALA A 66 3.41 12.57 21.55
N LEU A 67 3.40 11.42 22.23
CA LEU A 67 2.17 10.68 22.54
C LEU A 67 1.20 11.51 23.40
N GLU A 68 1.72 12.23 24.40
CA GLU A 68 0.94 13.18 25.20
C GLU A 68 0.39 14.33 24.33
N SER A 69 1.22 14.94 23.48
CA SER A 69 0.78 16.03 22.59
C SER A 69 -0.29 15.61 21.57
N CYS A 70 -0.33 14.33 21.21
CA CYS A 70 -1.36 13.74 20.36
C CYS A 70 -2.60 13.28 21.14
N GLY A 71 -2.64 13.46 22.46
CA GLY A 71 -3.77 13.09 23.32
C GLY A 71 -3.87 11.60 23.60
N PHE A 72 -2.82 10.82 23.37
CA PHE A 72 -2.78 9.38 23.67
C PHE A 72 -2.38 9.05 25.10
N LEU A 73 -1.65 9.97 25.73
CA LEU A 73 -1.29 9.91 27.13
C LEU A 73 -1.80 11.16 27.85
N SER A 74 -2.18 10.99 29.10
CA SER A 74 -2.36 12.08 30.06
C SER A 74 -1.30 11.91 31.14
N CYS A 75 -0.30 12.79 31.18
CA CYS A 75 0.79 12.72 32.15
C CYS A 75 0.73 13.87 33.15
N GLN A 76 1.05 13.59 34.41
CA GLN A 76 1.10 14.55 35.51
C GLN A 76 2.35 14.31 36.37
N GLY A 77 2.76 15.34 37.12
CA GLY A 77 3.89 15.26 38.04
C GLY A 77 5.22 15.75 37.45
N SER A 78 6.33 15.28 38.01
CA SER A 78 7.66 15.76 37.64
C SER A 78 8.14 15.19 36.31
N SER A 79 8.93 15.96 35.55
CA SER A 79 9.54 15.49 34.29
C SER A 79 10.48 14.28 34.46
N SER A 80 10.99 14.07 35.68
CA SER A 80 11.82 12.91 36.03
C SER A 80 11.03 11.65 36.35
N ARG A 81 9.78 11.80 36.81
CA ARG A 81 8.89 10.71 37.24
C ARG A 81 7.43 11.12 36.98
N PRO A 82 6.99 11.16 35.72
CA PRO A 82 5.60 11.45 35.42
C PRO A 82 4.75 10.21 35.73
N THR A 83 3.58 10.45 36.28
CA THR A 83 2.49 9.47 36.31
C THR A 83 1.67 9.69 35.04
N CYS A 84 1.49 8.65 34.24
CA CYS A 84 0.80 8.71 32.96
C CYS A 84 -0.34 7.69 32.92
N ALA A 85 -1.38 7.99 32.15
CA ALA A 85 -2.44 7.06 31.81
C ALA A 85 -2.73 7.08 30.30
N LEU A 86 -3.06 5.91 29.73
CA LEU A 86 -3.55 5.82 28.35
C LEU A 86 -4.97 6.41 28.25
N THR A 87 -5.24 7.11 27.16
CA THR A 87 -6.58 7.62 26.85
C THR A 87 -7.35 6.62 25.99
N GLY A 88 -8.68 6.77 25.91
CA GLY A 88 -9.50 5.99 24.97
C GLY A 88 -9.06 6.11 23.52
N GLU A 89 -8.58 7.30 23.11
CA GLU A 89 -8.07 7.54 21.75
C GLU A 89 -6.80 6.73 21.45
N ALA A 90 -5.99 6.39 22.45
CA ALA A 90 -4.82 5.52 22.25
C ALA A 90 -5.23 4.12 21.81
N TYR A 91 -6.25 3.55 22.45
CA TYR A 91 -6.77 2.23 22.09
C TYR A 91 -7.38 2.25 20.70
N ILE A 92 -8.21 3.25 20.39
CA ILE A 92 -8.80 3.41 19.06
C ILE A 92 -7.72 3.57 17.98
N ALA A 93 -6.69 4.38 18.25
CA ALA A 93 -5.59 4.57 17.30
C ALA A 93 -4.80 3.27 17.08
N VAL A 94 -4.54 2.47 18.10
CA VAL A 94 -3.86 1.17 17.93
C VAL A 94 -4.76 0.14 17.24
N GLU A 95 -6.04 0.08 17.59
CA GLU A 95 -7.02 -0.82 16.99
C GLU A 95 -7.23 -0.53 15.50
N THR A 96 -7.26 0.74 15.11
CA THR A 96 -7.37 1.18 13.71
C THR A 96 -6.03 1.19 12.96
N ASP A 97 -4.95 0.68 13.57
CA ASP A 97 -3.57 0.79 13.09
C ASP A 97 -3.20 2.20 12.60
N PHE A 98 -3.59 3.21 13.37
CA PHE A 98 -3.39 4.63 13.07
C PHE A 98 -4.00 5.06 11.72
N ASN A 99 -5.02 4.35 11.25
CA ASN A 99 -5.55 4.45 9.88
C ASN A 99 -4.42 4.33 8.84
N SER A 100 -3.43 3.46 9.08
CA SER A 100 -2.40 3.15 8.08
C SER A 100 -3.11 2.65 6.81
N PRO A 101 -2.59 2.99 5.62
CA PRO A 101 -3.11 2.39 4.39
C PRO A 101 -2.91 0.88 4.50
N ASP A 102 -3.95 0.10 4.22
CA ASP A 102 -3.80 -1.35 4.16
C ASP A 102 -2.77 -1.70 3.07
N THR A 103 -1.71 -2.41 3.48
CA THR A 103 -0.62 -2.88 2.61
C THR A 103 -0.63 -4.39 2.42
N SER A 104 -1.62 -5.10 2.96
CA SER A 104 -1.80 -6.54 2.77
C SER A 104 -1.76 -6.92 1.29
N PHE A 105 -2.26 -6.04 0.41
CA PHE A 105 -2.25 -6.27 -1.04
C PHE A 105 -0.87 -6.57 -1.64
N ILE A 106 0.23 -6.14 -0.99
CA ILE A 106 1.60 -6.37 -1.45
C ILE A 106 1.89 -7.88 -1.54
N GLU A 107 1.29 -8.72 -0.69
CA GLU A 107 1.51 -10.16 -0.71
C GLU A 107 1.07 -10.81 -2.04
N TYR A 108 0.04 -10.25 -2.67
CA TYR A 108 -0.48 -10.72 -3.95
C TYR A 108 0.30 -10.18 -5.16
N LEU A 109 1.31 -9.32 -4.95
CA LEU A 109 2.16 -8.79 -6.04
C LEU A 109 3.42 -9.63 -6.31
N THR A 110 3.50 -10.83 -5.73
CA THR A 110 4.60 -11.79 -5.96
C THR A 110 4.83 -12.00 -7.47
N PRO A 111 6.07 -11.91 -7.97
CA PRO A 111 7.35 -11.93 -7.25
C PRO A 111 7.88 -10.55 -6.82
N LEU A 112 7.13 -9.47 -6.99
CA LEU A 112 7.58 -8.13 -6.62
C LEU A 112 7.48 -7.94 -5.10
N THR A 113 8.49 -7.30 -4.50
CA THR A 113 8.52 -6.99 -3.06
C THR A 113 7.83 -5.66 -2.72
N GLY A 114 7.23 -5.00 -3.71
CA GLY A 114 6.63 -3.68 -3.58
C GLY A 114 6.26 -3.06 -4.92
N ILE A 115 5.83 -1.79 -4.88
CA ILE A 115 5.26 -1.07 -6.03
C ILE A 115 6.19 -0.06 -6.68
N ASP A 116 7.43 0.12 -6.18
CA ASP A 116 8.34 1.18 -6.66
C ASP A 116 8.58 1.11 -8.18
N GLY A 117 8.64 -0.10 -8.72
CA GLY A 117 8.82 -0.35 -10.15
C GLY A 117 7.54 -0.32 -10.98
N PHE A 118 6.41 0.14 -10.46
CA PHE A 118 5.16 0.22 -11.23
C PHE A 118 5.07 1.50 -12.05
N ASP A 119 4.39 1.42 -13.20
CA ASP A 119 3.92 2.59 -13.95
C ASP A 119 3.16 3.55 -13.02
N GLU A 120 3.46 4.85 -13.14
CA GLU A 120 2.89 5.90 -12.26
C GLU A 120 1.37 5.96 -12.29
N GLU A 121 0.76 5.66 -13.45
CA GLU A 121 -0.68 5.69 -13.60
C GLU A 121 -1.33 4.49 -12.89
N LEU A 122 -0.70 3.31 -12.92
CA LEU A 122 -1.11 2.16 -12.10
C LEU A 122 -1.00 2.49 -10.61
N LYS A 123 0.11 3.11 -10.17
CA LYS A 123 0.27 3.52 -8.76
C LYS A 123 -0.82 4.49 -8.32
N THR A 124 -1.16 5.45 -9.17
CA THR A 124 -2.10 6.52 -8.83
C THR A 124 -3.56 6.03 -8.84
N ARG A 125 -3.90 5.08 -9.72
CA ARG A 125 -5.31 4.71 -9.98
C ARG A 125 -5.70 3.33 -9.48
N CYS A 126 -4.76 2.39 -9.40
CA CYS A 126 -5.04 1.02 -8.94
C CYS A 126 -4.76 0.84 -7.45
N ILE A 127 -3.60 1.31 -6.97
CA ILE A 127 -3.17 1.05 -5.57
C ILE A 127 -4.14 1.63 -4.53
N PRO A 128 -4.70 2.85 -4.68
CA PRO A 128 -5.66 3.38 -3.70
C PRO A 128 -6.94 2.55 -3.57
N LEU A 129 -7.30 1.76 -4.60
CA LEU A 129 -8.47 0.88 -4.54
C LEU A 129 -8.28 -0.29 -3.58
N LEU A 130 -7.02 -0.66 -3.29
CA LEU A 130 -6.66 -1.77 -2.40
C LEU A 130 -6.39 -1.30 -0.97
N ALA A 131 -6.27 0.01 -0.74
CA ALA A 131 -5.90 0.60 0.54
C ALA A 131 -6.94 0.41 1.65
N THR A 132 -8.12 -0.14 1.33
CA THR A 132 -9.21 -0.42 2.27
C THR A 132 -9.39 -1.91 2.59
N GLY A 133 -8.61 -2.82 1.98
CA GLY A 133 -8.77 -4.26 2.18
C GLY A 133 -8.14 -5.12 1.09
N GLY A 134 -6.83 -5.32 1.12
CA GLY A 134 -6.08 -6.05 0.08
C GLY A 134 -6.52 -7.50 -0.14
N SER A 135 -7.20 -8.13 0.82
CA SER A 135 -7.77 -9.47 0.70
C SER A 135 -9.19 -9.52 0.13
N ASP A 136 -9.84 -8.38 -0.13
CA ASP A 136 -11.20 -8.30 -0.67
C ASP A 136 -11.21 -8.46 -2.20
N SER A 137 -11.79 -9.56 -2.70
CA SER A 137 -11.89 -9.87 -4.14
C SER A 137 -12.64 -8.82 -4.94
N THR A 138 -13.58 -8.09 -4.34
CA THR A 138 -14.37 -7.06 -5.04
C THR A 138 -13.52 -5.83 -5.39
N LEU A 139 -12.52 -5.53 -4.57
CA LEU A 139 -11.54 -4.48 -4.84
C LEU A 139 -10.62 -4.87 -6.01
N TRP A 140 -10.30 -6.16 -6.13
CA TRP A 140 -9.49 -6.66 -7.23
C TRP A 140 -10.19 -6.63 -8.60
N ASP A 141 -11.52 -6.82 -8.68
CA ASP A 141 -12.25 -6.58 -9.94
C ASP A 141 -12.09 -5.12 -10.41
N SER A 142 -12.20 -4.18 -9.46
CA SER A 142 -12.01 -2.75 -9.74
C SER A 142 -10.59 -2.44 -10.21
N VAL A 143 -9.58 -3.08 -9.62
CA VAL A 143 -8.17 -2.97 -10.03
C VAL A 143 -7.96 -3.52 -11.43
N VAL A 144 -8.45 -4.72 -11.73
CA VAL A 144 -8.31 -5.38 -13.04
C VAL A 144 -8.94 -4.54 -14.14
N ARG A 145 -10.17 -4.03 -13.92
CA ARG A 145 -10.84 -3.11 -14.86
C ARG A 145 -10.02 -1.85 -15.09
N THR A 146 -9.55 -1.22 -14.01
CA THR A 146 -8.80 0.04 -14.07
C THR A 146 -7.48 -0.14 -14.80
N ALA A 147 -6.74 -1.22 -14.52
CA ALA A 147 -5.50 -1.56 -15.20
C ALA A 147 -5.73 -1.83 -16.71
N GLY A 148 -6.83 -2.50 -17.08
CA GLY A 148 -7.22 -2.70 -18.47
C GLY A 148 -7.50 -1.38 -19.21
N VAL A 149 -8.15 -0.41 -18.56
CA VAL A 149 -8.38 0.93 -19.11
C VAL A 149 -7.07 1.68 -19.33
N ILE A 150 -6.15 1.61 -18.36
CA ILE A 150 -4.82 2.25 -18.45
C ILE A 150 -4.02 1.65 -19.62
N LEU A 151 -4.03 0.32 -19.76
CA LEU A 151 -3.39 -0.37 -20.88
C LEU A 151 -3.95 0.07 -22.24
N GLU A 152 -5.28 0.16 -22.38
CA GLU A 152 -5.91 0.63 -23.61
C GLU A 152 -5.57 2.09 -23.91
N ALA A 153 -5.60 2.96 -22.90
CA ALA A 153 -5.22 4.35 -23.04
C ALA A 153 -3.76 4.48 -23.52
N ARG A 154 -2.85 3.65 -22.97
CA ARG A 154 -1.45 3.69 -23.39
C ARG A 154 -1.22 3.12 -24.79
N LEU A 155 -1.97 2.10 -25.19
CA LEU A 155 -1.98 1.62 -26.58
C LEU A 155 -2.35 2.74 -27.56
N ARG A 156 -3.41 3.50 -27.25
CA ARG A 156 -3.85 4.64 -28.08
C ARG A 156 -2.77 5.70 -28.21
N ASP A 157 -2.17 6.07 -27.09
CA ASP A 157 -1.13 7.09 -27.01
C ASP A 157 0.11 6.70 -27.85
N VAL A 158 0.69 5.53 -27.57
CA VAL A 158 1.86 5.03 -28.32
C VAL A 158 1.53 4.81 -29.80
N GLY A 159 0.32 4.34 -30.09
CA GLY A 159 -0.19 4.12 -31.44
C GLY A 159 -0.57 5.40 -32.19
N SER A 160 -0.60 6.57 -31.54
CA SER A 160 -1.14 7.82 -32.08
C SER A 160 -2.55 7.68 -32.66
N ILE A 161 -3.42 6.91 -31.98
CA ILE A 161 -4.79 6.64 -32.42
C ILE A 161 -5.79 7.45 -31.60
N SER A 162 -6.41 8.42 -32.25
CA SER A 162 -7.41 9.32 -31.63
C SER A 162 -8.86 8.87 -31.83
N ASP A 163 -9.15 7.90 -32.69
CA ASP A 163 -10.53 7.44 -32.95
C ASP A 163 -11.08 6.67 -31.74
N PRO A 164 -12.10 7.20 -31.03
CA PRO A 164 -12.67 6.53 -29.86
C PRO A 164 -13.40 5.23 -30.21
N ASN A 165 -13.82 5.04 -31.47
CA ASN A 165 -14.53 3.83 -31.90
C ASN A 165 -13.58 2.65 -32.16
N GLN A 166 -12.29 2.93 -32.40
CA GLN A 166 -11.28 1.87 -32.50
C GLN A 166 -10.96 1.34 -31.11
N THR A 167 -11.63 0.27 -30.70
CA THR A 167 -11.46 -0.38 -29.39
C THR A 167 -11.06 -1.84 -29.55
N GLY A 168 -10.74 -2.50 -28.45
CA GLY A 168 -10.58 -3.95 -28.45
C GLY A 168 -9.44 -4.43 -29.36
N GLN A 169 -9.70 -5.52 -30.09
CA GLN A 169 -8.77 -6.03 -31.10
C GLN A 169 -8.60 -5.07 -32.29
N GLY A 170 -9.61 -4.25 -32.60
CA GLY A 170 -9.54 -3.26 -33.68
C GLY A 170 -8.42 -2.24 -33.43
N LEU A 171 -8.34 -1.75 -32.20
CA LEU A 171 -7.26 -0.87 -31.76
C LEU A 171 -5.89 -1.53 -31.91
N VAL A 172 -5.73 -2.74 -31.38
CA VAL A 172 -4.44 -3.47 -31.44
C VAL A 172 -4.00 -3.73 -32.88
N ASN A 173 -4.94 -4.11 -33.75
CA ASN A 173 -4.67 -4.32 -35.17
C ASN A 173 -4.25 -3.02 -35.89
N ALA A 174 -4.86 -1.88 -35.55
CA ALA A 174 -4.47 -0.60 -36.12
C ALA A 174 -3.04 -0.17 -35.74
N ILE A 175 -2.50 -0.69 -34.62
CA ILE A 175 -1.16 -0.39 -34.13
C ILE A 175 -0.13 -1.38 -34.71
N PHE A 176 -0.40 -2.68 -34.62
CA PHE A 176 0.61 -3.73 -34.84
C PHE A 176 0.43 -4.56 -36.12
N ASN A 177 -0.61 -4.33 -36.95
CA ASN A 177 -0.66 -5.00 -38.25
C ASN A 177 0.50 -4.56 -39.17
N LYS A 178 0.66 -5.24 -40.31
CA LYS A 178 1.68 -4.92 -41.32
C LYS A 178 1.65 -3.46 -41.79
N SER A 179 0.46 -2.85 -41.79
CA SER A 179 0.22 -1.45 -42.13
C SER A 179 -0.15 -0.59 -40.91
N GLY A 180 0.12 -1.09 -39.70
CA GLY A 180 -0.21 -0.41 -38.46
C GLY A 180 0.75 0.74 -38.14
N THR A 181 0.39 1.59 -37.18
CA THR A 181 1.15 2.80 -36.86
C THR A 181 2.56 2.53 -36.34
N LEU A 182 2.81 1.37 -35.73
CA LEU A 182 4.13 0.95 -35.25
C LEU A 182 4.85 -0.03 -36.19
N ALA A 183 4.32 -0.30 -37.38
CA ALA A 183 4.90 -1.29 -38.29
C ALA A 183 6.37 -0.99 -38.68
N SER A 184 6.76 0.29 -38.74
CA SER A 184 8.13 0.71 -39.07
C SER A 184 9.12 0.53 -37.91
N LYS A 185 8.65 0.51 -36.66
CA LYS A 185 9.50 0.31 -35.47
C LYS A 185 9.79 -1.17 -35.22
N LEU A 186 8.93 -2.06 -35.71
CA LEU A 186 9.05 -3.50 -35.55
C LEU A 186 9.37 -4.14 -36.91
N THR A 187 10.64 -4.07 -37.30
CA THR A 187 11.12 -4.53 -38.62
C THR A 187 11.12 -6.05 -38.77
N VAL A 188 11.07 -6.79 -37.66
CA VAL A 188 10.97 -8.26 -37.65
C VAL A 188 9.50 -8.66 -37.60
N ASP A 189 9.01 -9.26 -38.68
CA ASP A 189 7.60 -9.63 -38.87
C ASP A 189 7.05 -10.51 -37.74
N SER A 190 7.84 -11.46 -37.24
CA SER A 190 7.44 -12.36 -36.15
C SER A 190 7.35 -11.65 -34.80
N GLU A 191 8.22 -10.67 -34.55
CA GLU A 191 8.18 -9.86 -33.33
C GLU A 191 6.92 -8.99 -33.33
N ARG A 192 6.67 -8.28 -34.43
CA ARG A 192 5.45 -7.49 -34.61
C ARG A 192 4.18 -8.33 -34.41
N GLN A 193 4.15 -9.52 -34.99
CA GLN A 193 3.04 -10.46 -34.82
C GLN A 193 2.89 -10.90 -33.34
N GLY A 194 4.00 -11.17 -32.65
CA GLY A 194 3.99 -11.50 -31.23
C GLY A 194 3.42 -10.38 -30.36
N TYR A 195 3.81 -9.12 -30.61
CA TYR A 195 3.19 -7.96 -29.97
C TYR A 195 1.69 -7.92 -30.24
N ARG A 196 1.28 -7.98 -31.52
CA ARG A 196 -0.14 -7.98 -31.89
C ARG A 196 -0.93 -9.05 -31.12
N ASP A 197 -0.45 -10.28 -31.11
CA ASP A 197 -1.14 -11.42 -30.50
C ASP A 197 -1.21 -11.30 -28.97
N LEU A 198 -0.14 -10.82 -28.34
CA LEU A 198 -0.08 -10.60 -26.90
C LEU A 198 -1.09 -9.54 -26.44
N TYR A 199 -1.06 -8.34 -27.05
CA TYR A 199 -1.97 -7.26 -26.66
C TYR A 199 -3.42 -7.55 -27.06
N ALA A 200 -3.66 -8.19 -28.22
CA ALA A 200 -5.00 -8.58 -28.65
C ALA A 200 -5.58 -9.68 -27.72
N GLY A 201 -4.74 -10.63 -27.31
CA GLY A 201 -5.11 -11.69 -26.38
C GLY A 201 -5.59 -11.10 -25.07
N ILE A 202 -4.81 -10.21 -24.46
CA ILE A 202 -5.13 -9.64 -23.15
C ILE A 202 -6.36 -8.76 -23.17
N VAL A 203 -6.47 -7.91 -24.19
CA VAL A 203 -7.67 -7.08 -24.37
C VAL A 203 -8.91 -7.96 -24.57
N GLY A 204 -8.77 -9.05 -25.33
CA GLY A 204 -9.85 -10.00 -25.60
C GLY A 204 -10.23 -10.88 -24.40
N SER A 205 -9.27 -11.33 -23.58
CA SER A 205 -9.48 -12.33 -22.52
C SER A 205 -9.70 -11.73 -21.14
N PHE A 206 -9.21 -10.52 -20.89
CA PHE A 206 -9.36 -9.86 -19.58
C PHE A 206 -10.22 -8.62 -19.69
N ARG A 207 -9.80 -7.60 -20.47
CA ARG A 207 -10.51 -6.31 -20.53
C ARG A 207 -11.95 -6.47 -21.02
N ASN A 208 -12.17 -7.21 -22.10
CA ASN A 208 -13.51 -7.37 -22.66
C ASN A 208 -14.46 -8.12 -21.69
N PRO A 209 -14.09 -9.28 -21.12
CA PRO A 209 -14.90 -9.93 -20.10
C PRO A 209 -15.14 -9.06 -18.86
N SER A 210 -14.11 -8.42 -18.31
CA SER A 210 -14.27 -7.53 -17.15
C SER A 210 -15.14 -6.32 -17.47
N ALA A 211 -15.17 -5.80 -18.70
CA ALA A 211 -16.08 -4.73 -19.09
C ALA A 211 -17.56 -5.16 -19.21
N HIS A 212 -17.82 -6.46 -19.41
CA HIS A 212 -19.15 -7.00 -19.67
C HIS A 212 -19.71 -7.90 -18.56
N ARG A 213 -18.88 -8.32 -17.61
CA ARG A 213 -19.21 -9.23 -16.52
C ARG A 213 -18.53 -8.77 -15.24
N LEU A 214 -19.19 -8.95 -14.10
CA LEU A 214 -18.50 -9.01 -12.81
C LEU A 214 -17.73 -10.34 -12.80
N ILE A 215 -16.42 -10.22 -12.76
CA ILE A 215 -15.51 -11.33 -12.52
C ILE A 215 -14.98 -11.01 -11.14
N ASP A 216 -15.22 -11.86 -10.16
CA ASP A 216 -14.63 -11.70 -8.83
C ASP A 216 -13.28 -12.45 -8.86
N PRO A 217 -12.17 -11.84 -9.34
CA PRO A 217 -10.88 -12.51 -9.31
C PRO A 217 -10.49 -12.76 -7.85
N THR A 218 -9.77 -13.85 -7.63
CA THR A 218 -9.04 -14.00 -6.37
C THR A 218 -8.01 -12.86 -6.24
N PRO A 219 -7.65 -12.43 -5.01
CA PRO A 219 -6.56 -11.48 -4.82
C PRO A 219 -5.27 -11.85 -5.56
N GLU A 220 -4.95 -13.15 -5.58
CA GLU A 220 -3.79 -13.70 -6.30
C GLU A 220 -3.90 -13.47 -7.82
N ASP A 221 -5.05 -13.76 -8.42
CA ASP A 221 -5.29 -13.54 -9.85
C ASP A 221 -5.26 -12.05 -10.20
N GLY A 222 -5.86 -11.21 -9.35
CA GLY A 222 -5.87 -9.76 -9.51
C GLY A 222 -4.46 -9.15 -9.44
N GLY A 223 -3.68 -9.60 -8.45
CA GLY A 223 -2.29 -9.20 -8.28
C GLY A 223 -1.41 -9.62 -9.45
N ALA A 224 -1.51 -10.89 -9.87
CA ALA A 224 -0.80 -11.40 -11.05
C ALA A 224 -1.13 -10.62 -12.33
N PHE A 225 -2.42 -10.30 -12.54
CA PHE A 225 -2.84 -9.48 -13.67
C PHE A 225 -2.26 -8.07 -13.62
N LEU A 226 -2.30 -7.41 -12.45
CA LEU A 226 -1.76 -6.06 -12.29
C LEU A 226 -0.24 -6.02 -12.55
N VAL A 227 0.50 -6.98 -12.02
CA VAL A 227 1.95 -7.15 -12.28
C VAL A 227 2.21 -7.35 -13.77
N PHE A 228 1.38 -8.16 -14.43
CA PHE A 228 1.51 -8.42 -15.85
C PHE A 228 1.23 -7.16 -16.70
N VAL A 229 0.17 -6.41 -16.38
CA VAL A 229 -0.12 -5.13 -17.04
C VAL A 229 1.03 -4.14 -16.89
N ASN A 230 1.64 -4.06 -15.70
CA ASN A 230 2.83 -3.23 -15.49
C ASN A 230 3.98 -3.60 -16.45
N LEU A 231 4.24 -4.90 -16.65
CA LEU A 231 5.25 -5.35 -17.60
C LEU A 231 4.91 -4.93 -19.04
N LEU A 232 3.64 -5.05 -19.44
CA LEU A 232 3.19 -4.69 -20.78
C LEU A 232 3.26 -3.20 -21.05
N LEU A 233 2.94 -2.37 -20.05
CA LEU A 233 3.10 -0.91 -20.14
C LEU A 233 4.56 -0.55 -20.39
N LYS A 234 5.50 -1.14 -19.64
CA LYS A 234 6.95 -0.94 -19.88
C LYS A 234 7.38 -1.36 -21.28
N LYS A 235 6.84 -2.47 -21.78
CA LYS A 235 7.10 -2.94 -23.15
C LYS A 235 6.55 -2.00 -24.22
N LEU A 236 5.39 -1.36 -23.98
CA LEU A 236 4.85 -0.34 -24.88
C LEU A 236 5.67 0.94 -24.86
N GLU A 237 6.06 1.41 -23.69
CA GLU A 237 6.87 2.63 -23.56
C GLU A 237 8.22 2.52 -24.28
N ALA A 238 8.81 1.33 -24.30
CA ALA A 238 10.03 1.07 -25.06
C ALA A 238 9.85 1.17 -26.59
N LEU A 239 8.61 1.19 -27.10
CA LEU A 239 8.29 1.39 -28.52
C LEU A 239 8.01 2.85 -28.88
N ARG A 240 8.12 3.80 -27.95
CA ARG A 240 8.01 5.23 -28.27
C ARG A 240 9.17 5.75 -29.10
#